data_AF-A0A517JZ88-F1
#
_entry.id   AF-A0A517JZ88-F1
#
_cell.length_a   1.000
_cell.length_b   1.000
_cell.length_c   1.000
_cell.angle_alpha   90.00
_cell.angle_beta   90.00
_cell.angle_gamma   90.00
#
_symmetry.space_group_name_H-M   'P 1'
#
loop_
_entity.id
_entity.type
_entity.pdbx_description
1 polymer ?
#
loop_
_entity_poly.entity_id
_entity_poly.type
_entity_poly.pdbx_seq_one_letter_code
_entity_poly.pdbx_strand_id
1 'polypeptide(L)'
;IDTEGNIYFIYTVADLEVILNCGNKKITKIKKELENVDLLIQKRQGLNKPNLLYLLKPAITKNDIYEIDKAENEVEALQDKEVSKGHVQKCQKDTSRNVKRTRLEMSKGHTNDTDFIDTDFIDTESNDMNNMNDTNQHSNHSNHFSNIHDKESLKYIELQELPELIKSYINNFSYEEVKSIKSVILKAKKSFNNKYDTFY
;
A
#
# COMPACT_ATOMS: atom_id res chain seq x y z
N ILE A 1 16.49 -25.17 7.46
CA ILE A 1 16.79 -25.75 6.11
C ILE A 1 16.81 -27.26 6.23
N ASP A 2 16.48 -27.98 5.17
CA ASP A 2 16.61 -29.45 5.13
C ASP A 2 17.94 -29.89 4.48
N THR A 3 18.05 -31.19 4.21
CA THR A 3 19.25 -31.84 3.63
C THR A 3 19.57 -31.41 2.20
N GLU A 4 18.61 -30.82 1.49
CA GLU A 4 18.78 -30.30 0.13
C GLU A 4 19.04 -28.77 0.14
N GLY A 5 19.02 -28.15 1.33
CA GLY A 5 19.16 -26.70 1.51
C GLY A 5 17.84 -25.93 1.45
N ASN A 6 16.70 -26.59 1.24
CA ASN A 6 15.41 -25.94 1.12
C ASN A 6 15.00 -25.25 2.43
N ILE A 7 14.39 -24.07 2.34
CA ILE A 7 13.82 -23.36 3.49
C ILE A 7 12.41 -23.89 3.76
N TYR A 8 12.12 -24.15 5.03
CA TYR A 8 10.80 -24.54 5.52
C TYR A 8 10.49 -23.81 6.83
N PHE A 9 9.21 -23.70 7.15
CA PHE A 9 8.72 -23.23 8.45
C PHE A 9 8.17 -24.38 9.29
N ILE A 10 8.25 -24.24 10.62
CA ILE A 10 7.61 -25.13 11.59
C ILE A 10 6.64 -24.28 12.41
N TYR A 11 5.39 -24.19 11.95
CA TYR A 11 4.34 -23.40 12.61
C TYR A 11 3.08 -24.24 12.83
N THR A 12 2.51 -24.10 14.03
CA THR A 12 1.19 -24.60 14.41
C THR A 12 0.08 -23.74 13.77
N VAL A 13 -1.19 -24.04 14.06
CA VAL A 13 -2.29 -23.16 13.65
C VAL A 13 -2.24 -21.84 14.43
N ALA A 14 -1.96 -21.87 15.74
CA ALA A 14 -1.95 -20.69 16.59
C ALA A 14 -0.84 -19.69 16.21
N ASP A 15 0.35 -20.18 15.86
CA ASP A 15 1.44 -19.33 15.38
C ASP A 15 1.01 -18.57 14.11
N LEU A 16 0.29 -19.24 13.22
CA LEU A 16 -0.25 -18.64 12.00
C LEU A 16 -1.46 -17.72 12.26
N GLU A 17 -2.22 -17.91 13.35
CA GLU A 17 -3.27 -16.98 13.77
C GLU A 17 -2.67 -15.62 14.18
N VAL A 18 -1.52 -15.64 14.85
CA VAL A 18 -0.76 -14.44 15.20
C VAL A 18 -0.06 -13.83 13.98
N ILE A 19 0.72 -14.63 13.22
CA ILE A 19 1.52 -14.14 12.08
C ILE A 19 0.64 -13.56 10.96
N LEU A 20 -0.51 -14.17 10.67
CA LEU A 20 -1.42 -13.73 9.60
C LEU A 20 -2.63 -12.92 10.11
N ASN A 21 -2.67 -12.61 11.40
CA ASN A 21 -3.77 -11.91 12.09
C ASN A 21 -5.17 -12.38 11.64
N CYS A 22 -5.39 -13.70 11.60
CA CYS A 22 -6.67 -14.26 11.16
C CYS A 22 -6.97 -15.64 11.76
N GLY A 23 -8.23 -15.90 12.10
CA GLY A 23 -8.63 -17.13 12.77
C GLY A 23 -8.56 -18.40 11.90
N ASN A 24 -8.44 -19.54 12.58
CA ASN A 24 -8.26 -20.91 12.08
C ASN A 24 -8.99 -21.28 10.77
N LYS A 25 -10.25 -20.88 10.58
CA LYS A 25 -11.02 -21.10 9.34
C LYS A 25 -10.37 -20.43 8.13
N LYS A 26 -9.89 -19.19 8.27
CA LYS A 26 -9.20 -18.48 7.19
C LYS A 26 -7.82 -19.08 6.92
N ILE A 27 -7.05 -19.46 7.94
CA ILE A 27 -5.76 -20.17 7.74
C ILE A 27 -5.96 -21.50 7.02
N THR A 28 -6.97 -22.28 7.42
CA THR A 28 -7.29 -23.56 6.77
C THR A 28 -7.69 -23.38 5.31
N LYS A 29 -8.35 -22.26 4.98
CA LYS A 29 -8.67 -21.87 3.62
C LYS A 29 -7.40 -21.43 2.84
N ILE A 30 -6.62 -20.49 3.37
CA ILE A 30 -5.37 -19.97 2.77
C ILE A 30 -4.40 -21.11 2.46
N LYS A 31 -4.18 -22.04 3.41
CA LYS A 31 -3.30 -23.20 3.19
C LYS A 31 -3.76 -24.03 1.99
N LYS A 32 -5.06 -24.37 1.93
CA LYS A 32 -5.63 -25.15 0.82
C LYS A 32 -5.58 -24.41 -0.51
N GLU A 33 -5.81 -23.10 -0.52
CA GLU A 33 -5.73 -22.30 -1.74
C GLU A 33 -4.29 -22.24 -2.27
N LEU A 34 -3.30 -22.04 -1.40
CA LEU A 34 -1.87 -22.07 -1.77
C LEU A 34 -1.37 -23.48 -2.17
N GLU A 35 -1.88 -24.55 -1.53
CA GLU A 35 -1.63 -25.94 -1.94
C GLU A 35 -2.24 -26.26 -3.31
N ASN A 36 -3.39 -25.68 -3.65
CA ASN A 36 -4.09 -25.90 -4.92
C ASN A 36 -3.45 -25.13 -6.11
N VAL A 37 -2.52 -24.21 -5.86
CA VAL A 37 -1.79 -23.46 -6.91
C VAL A 37 -0.28 -23.68 -6.83
N ASP A 38 0.15 -24.78 -6.21
CA ASP A 38 1.56 -25.17 -6.07
C ASP A 38 2.48 -24.07 -5.48
N LEU A 39 1.94 -23.25 -4.57
CA LEU A 39 2.70 -22.23 -3.82
C LEU A 39 3.09 -22.70 -2.40
N LEU A 40 2.49 -23.77 -1.88
CA LEU A 40 2.76 -24.31 -0.55
C LEU A 40 2.74 -25.84 -0.54
N ILE A 41 3.76 -26.47 0.04
CA ILE A 41 3.78 -27.92 0.34
C ILE A 41 3.79 -28.15 1.86
N GLN A 42 2.90 -29.02 2.34
CA GLN A 42 2.85 -29.44 3.75
C GLN A 42 3.33 -30.89 3.94
N LYS A 43 4.52 -31.08 4.52
CA LYS A 43 5.11 -32.40 4.79
C LYS A 43 4.91 -32.78 6.26
N ARG A 44 4.13 -33.84 6.53
CA ARG A 44 3.82 -34.31 7.89
C ARG A 44 5.03 -35.01 8.51
N GLN A 45 5.35 -34.69 9.78
CA GLN A 45 6.51 -35.26 10.49
C GLN A 45 6.20 -36.47 11.40
N GLY A 46 4.94 -36.89 11.47
CA GLY A 46 4.46 -37.94 12.38
C GLY A 46 3.28 -37.47 13.24
N LEU A 47 2.93 -38.24 14.26
CA LEU A 47 1.88 -37.89 15.22
C LEU A 47 2.38 -36.80 16.18
N ASN A 48 1.48 -35.90 16.60
CA ASN A 48 1.73 -34.79 17.55
C ASN A 48 2.88 -33.83 17.18
N LYS A 49 3.38 -33.87 15.95
CA LYS A 49 4.34 -32.88 15.41
C LYS A 49 3.64 -31.94 14.41
N PRO A 50 3.98 -30.64 14.39
CA PRO A 50 3.56 -29.75 13.32
C PRO A 50 4.08 -30.21 11.95
N ASN A 51 3.41 -29.77 10.88
CA ASN A 51 3.88 -29.99 9.51
C ASN A 51 5.09 -29.10 9.22
N LEU A 52 6.02 -29.58 8.40
CA LEU A 52 6.93 -28.70 7.68
C LEU A 52 6.15 -27.97 6.58
N LEU A 53 6.26 -26.65 6.54
CA LEU A 53 5.62 -25.80 5.54
C LEU A 53 6.71 -25.28 4.58
N TYR A 54 6.70 -25.75 3.35
CA TYR A 54 7.63 -25.30 2.30
C TYR A 54 6.90 -24.30 1.39
N LEU A 55 7.42 -23.08 1.27
CA LEU A 55 6.87 -22.06 0.38
C LEU A 55 7.62 -22.10 -0.96
N LEU A 56 6.86 -22.13 -2.06
CA LEU A 56 7.38 -22.25 -3.42
C LEU A 56 7.40 -20.89 -4.13
N LYS A 57 8.15 -20.81 -5.23
CA LYS A 57 8.14 -19.65 -6.13
C LYS A 57 7.03 -19.83 -7.17
N PRO A 58 6.30 -18.77 -7.57
CA PRO A 58 5.33 -18.87 -8.65
C PRO A 58 5.99 -19.24 -9.97
N ALA A 59 5.26 -19.98 -10.80
CA ALA A 59 5.59 -20.11 -12.22
C ALA A 59 5.28 -18.79 -12.94
N ILE A 60 6.11 -18.43 -13.92
CA ILE A 60 5.96 -17.21 -14.73
C ILE A 60 5.91 -17.61 -16.20
N THR A 61 4.88 -17.17 -16.91
CA THR A 61 4.71 -17.35 -18.36
C THR A 61 5.06 -16.07 -19.13
N LYS A 62 5.13 -16.16 -20.45
CA LYS A 62 5.31 -14.98 -21.32
C LYS A 62 4.14 -13.99 -21.26
N ASN A 63 2.93 -14.46 -20.92
CA ASN A 63 1.78 -13.58 -20.78
C ASN A 63 1.88 -12.77 -19.47
N ASP A 64 2.32 -13.40 -18.39
CA ASP A 64 2.47 -12.73 -17.10
C ASP A 64 3.52 -11.62 -17.17
N ILE A 65 4.63 -11.85 -17.87
CA ILE A 65 5.64 -10.81 -18.14
C ILE A 65 5.01 -9.63 -18.91
N TYR A 66 4.25 -9.88 -19.97
CA TYR A 66 3.61 -8.82 -20.75
C TYR A 66 2.58 -8.01 -19.94
N GLU A 67 1.74 -8.67 -19.13
CA GLU A 67 0.76 -7.97 -18.30
C GLU A 67 1.42 -7.23 -17.11
N ILE A 68 2.54 -7.72 -16.58
CA ILE A 68 3.34 -7.00 -15.56
C ILE A 68 4.04 -5.79 -16.19
N ASP A 69 4.77 -5.97 -17.31
CA ASP A 69 5.42 -4.89 -18.05
C ASP A 69 4.40 -3.79 -18.39
N LYS A 70 3.19 -4.18 -18.81
CA LYS A 70 2.09 -3.27 -19.08
C LYS A 70 1.60 -2.58 -17.81
N ALA A 71 1.32 -3.30 -16.73
CA ALA A 71 0.82 -2.72 -15.47
C ALA A 71 1.84 -1.80 -14.76
N GLU A 72 3.13 -1.99 -14.99
CA GLU A 72 4.20 -1.13 -14.45
C GLU A 72 4.52 0.09 -15.33
N ASN A 73 4.26 0.03 -16.65
CA ASN A 73 4.62 1.10 -17.60
C ASN A 73 3.41 1.87 -18.19
N GLU A 74 2.19 1.32 -18.17
CA GLU A 74 0.97 2.10 -18.43
C GLU A 74 0.70 3.00 -17.22
N VAL A 75 1.28 4.20 -17.26
CA VAL A 75 0.78 5.33 -16.47
C VAL A 75 -0.65 5.62 -16.93
N GLU A 76 -1.64 5.01 -16.27
CA GLU A 76 -3.02 5.48 -16.33
C GLU A 76 -3.01 6.96 -15.95
N ALA A 77 -3.14 7.83 -16.95
CA ALA A 77 -3.41 9.23 -16.71
C ALA A 77 -4.67 9.30 -15.83
N LEU A 78 -4.56 9.94 -14.67
CA LEU A 78 -5.64 10.10 -13.69
C LEU A 78 -6.69 11.10 -14.20
N GLN A 79 -7.28 10.80 -15.37
CA GLN A 79 -8.53 11.39 -15.83
C GLN A 79 -9.67 10.66 -15.10
N ASP A 80 -9.99 11.17 -13.92
CA ASP A 80 -11.30 11.13 -13.27
C ASP A 80 -12.28 10.05 -13.77
N LYS A 81 -11.92 8.78 -13.57
CA LYS A 81 -12.87 7.67 -13.66
C LYS A 81 -13.81 7.77 -12.46
N GLU A 82 -14.82 8.64 -12.58
CA GLU A 82 -15.99 8.73 -11.69
C GLU A 82 -16.36 7.31 -11.27
N VAL A 83 -16.44 7.07 -9.95
CA VAL A 83 -16.61 5.72 -9.40
C VAL A 83 -17.85 5.07 -10.01
N SER A 84 -17.60 4.24 -11.03
CA SER A 84 -18.65 3.52 -11.75
C SER A 84 -19.47 2.79 -10.71
N LYS A 85 -20.81 2.98 -10.76
CA LYS A 85 -21.75 2.73 -9.66
C LYS A 85 -21.97 1.24 -9.45
N GLY A 86 -20.89 0.57 -9.02
CA GLY A 86 -20.82 -0.84 -8.70
C GLY A 86 -21.90 -1.16 -7.69
N HIS A 87 -22.74 -2.12 -8.05
CA HIS A 87 -23.92 -2.49 -7.27
C HIS A 87 -23.49 -2.92 -5.86
N VAL A 88 -23.64 -2.03 -4.88
CA VAL A 88 -23.30 -2.29 -3.48
C VAL A 88 -24.30 -3.31 -2.94
N GLN A 89 -23.98 -4.58 -3.15
CA GLN A 89 -24.78 -5.72 -2.75
C GLN A 89 -24.77 -5.79 -1.23
N LYS A 90 -25.78 -5.16 -0.61
CA LYS A 90 -25.92 -5.06 0.83
C LYS A 90 -25.91 -6.48 1.41
N CYS A 91 -24.84 -6.82 2.12
CA CYS A 91 -24.73 -8.07 2.85
C CYS A 91 -25.95 -8.20 3.75
N GLN A 92 -26.76 -9.23 3.54
CA GLN A 92 -27.93 -9.47 4.37
C GLN A 92 -27.45 -9.71 5.81
N LYS A 93 -28.09 -9.05 6.78
CA LYS A 93 -27.74 -9.25 8.19
C LYS A 93 -28.18 -10.66 8.59
N ASP A 94 -27.23 -11.59 8.65
CA ASP A 94 -27.40 -12.93 9.22
C ASP A 94 -27.84 -12.80 10.69
N THR A 95 -29.16 -12.71 10.87
CA THR A 95 -29.79 -12.50 12.17
C THR A 95 -29.64 -13.78 12.97
N SER A 96 -28.95 -13.70 14.11
CA SER A 96 -28.64 -14.86 14.92
C SER A 96 -29.90 -15.59 15.38
N ARG A 97 -29.99 -16.87 15.01
CA ARG A 97 -31.18 -17.71 15.16
C ARG A 97 -31.39 -18.12 16.62
N ASN A 98 -32.28 -17.45 17.34
CA ASN A 98 -33.03 -18.07 18.45
C ASN A 98 -34.56 -17.91 18.26
N VAL A 99 -35.36 -18.25 19.27
CA VAL A 99 -36.67 -18.91 19.07
C VAL A 99 -37.89 -18.01 19.34
N LYS A 100 -38.97 -18.21 18.55
CA LYS A 100 -40.31 -17.58 18.69
C LYS A 100 -40.88 -17.80 20.11
N ARG A 101 -41.82 -17.00 20.64
CA ARG A 101 -43.03 -16.40 20.04
C ARG A 101 -43.61 -15.37 21.05
N THR A 102 -44.28 -14.27 20.69
CA THR A 102 -45.75 -14.22 20.43
C THR A 102 -46.25 -12.77 20.25
N ARG A 103 -47.07 -12.51 19.20
CA ARG A 103 -48.03 -11.38 18.91
C ARG A 103 -47.64 -9.91 19.27
N LEU A 104 -48.05 -8.89 18.52
CA LEU A 104 -49.03 -8.78 17.41
C LEU A 104 -48.59 -7.68 16.40
N GLU A 105 -49.41 -7.45 15.36
CA GLU A 105 -49.33 -6.32 14.40
C GLU A 105 -49.53 -4.96 15.13
N MET A 106 -49.27 -3.76 14.57
CA MET A 106 -49.10 -3.27 13.18
C MET A 106 -48.03 -2.12 13.22
N SER A 107 -47.70 -1.22 12.27
CA SER A 107 -48.30 -0.64 11.05
C SER A 107 -47.20 -0.11 10.08
N LYS A 108 -47.58 0.53 8.96
CA LYS A 108 -46.71 1.48 8.22
C LYS A 108 -46.82 2.88 8.82
N GLY A 109 -45.74 3.66 8.79
CA GLY A 109 -45.75 5.11 9.04
C GLY A 109 -44.43 5.75 8.63
N HIS A 110 -44.47 6.72 7.73
CA HIS A 110 -43.35 7.63 7.49
C HIS A 110 -43.56 8.89 8.33
N THR A 111 -42.69 9.11 9.31
CA THR A 111 -42.29 10.46 9.73
C THR A 111 -40.80 10.42 10.02
N ASN A 112 -40.09 11.47 9.62
CA ASN A 112 -38.73 11.75 10.05
C ASN A 112 -38.82 12.99 10.92
N ASP A 113 -38.25 12.92 12.11
CA ASP A 113 -37.94 14.10 12.90
C ASP A 113 -36.66 13.89 13.72
N THR A 114 -36.05 15.00 14.14
CA THR A 114 -34.75 15.01 14.84
C THR A 114 -34.91 15.72 16.18
N ASP A 115 -34.75 15.01 17.28
CA ASP A 115 -34.79 15.61 18.62
C ASP A 115 -33.81 14.93 19.59
N PHE A 116 -33.05 15.79 20.29
CA PHE A 116 -32.35 15.61 21.57
C PHE A 116 -31.52 14.35 21.87
N ILE A 117 -30.25 14.56 22.26
CA ILE A 117 -29.90 14.73 23.68
C ILE A 117 -28.58 15.53 23.80
N ASP A 118 -28.48 16.25 24.90
CA ASP A 118 -27.55 17.37 25.19
C ASP A 118 -26.08 17.00 25.36
N THR A 119 -25.21 18.02 25.32
CA THR A 119 -24.01 18.07 26.16
C THR A 119 -23.68 19.53 26.52
N ASP A 120 -23.60 19.83 27.80
CA ASP A 120 -23.54 21.20 28.32
C ASP A 120 -22.18 21.90 28.18
N PHE A 121 -22.24 23.14 27.71
CA PHE A 121 -21.66 24.34 28.32
C PHE A 121 -20.19 24.31 28.80
N ILE A 122 -19.32 25.02 28.06
CA ILE A 122 -18.11 25.66 28.63
C ILE A 122 -18.08 27.12 28.15
N ASP A 123 -18.57 28.02 29.00
CA ASP A 123 -18.33 29.46 28.87
C ASP A 123 -16.93 29.82 29.37
N THR A 124 -16.22 30.65 28.62
CA THR A 124 -15.36 31.69 29.20
C THR A 124 -15.28 32.88 28.24
N GLU A 125 -15.45 34.08 28.77
CA GLU A 125 -15.51 35.34 28.01
C GLU A 125 -14.13 35.75 27.47
N SER A 126 -14.10 36.51 26.36
CA SER A 126 -13.73 37.94 26.43
C SER A 126 -13.53 38.58 25.04
N ASN A 127 -14.41 39.54 24.74
CA ASN A 127 -14.21 40.82 24.03
C ASN A 127 -13.47 40.94 22.68
N ASP A 128 -14.18 41.63 21.76
CA ASP A 128 -13.69 42.48 20.67
C ASP A 128 -12.93 41.82 19.48
N MET A 129 -13.01 42.31 18.25
CA MET A 129 -13.50 43.62 17.79
C MET A 129 -14.20 43.56 16.43
N ASN A 130 -14.89 44.65 16.07
CA ASN A 130 -15.51 44.95 14.77
C ASN A 130 -14.71 44.44 13.54
N ASN A 131 -15.40 43.98 12.49
CA ASN A 131 -15.89 44.87 11.42
C ASN A 131 -16.59 44.11 10.28
N MET A 132 -17.61 44.70 9.66
CA MET A 132 -18.00 44.33 8.28
C MET A 132 -17.13 45.11 7.29
N ASN A 133 -16.73 44.48 6.19
CA ASN A 133 -16.92 45.07 4.86
C ASN A 133 -16.57 44.12 3.72
N ASP A 134 -17.19 44.42 2.58
CA ASP A 134 -17.03 43.75 1.30
C ASP A 134 -15.73 44.14 0.57
N THR A 135 -15.55 43.49 -0.58
CA THR A 135 -14.79 43.96 -1.76
C THR A 135 -13.25 43.87 -1.82
N ASN A 136 -12.84 43.03 -2.79
CA ASN A 136 -11.88 43.32 -3.87
C ASN A 136 -10.35 43.27 -3.61
N GLN A 137 -9.67 42.60 -4.55
CA GLN A 137 -8.26 42.74 -4.94
C GLN A 137 -7.19 42.61 -3.84
N HIS A 138 -6.38 41.54 -3.89
CA HIS A 138 -5.14 41.59 -4.68
C HIS A 138 -4.37 40.25 -4.66
N SER A 139 -3.59 40.01 -5.71
CA SER A 139 -2.62 38.92 -5.77
C SER A 139 -1.56 39.07 -4.67
N ASN A 140 -1.44 38.06 -3.81
CA ASN A 140 -0.27 37.85 -2.96
C ASN A 140 0.26 36.44 -3.21
N HIS A 141 1.23 36.35 -4.12
CA HIS A 141 1.92 35.12 -4.46
C HIS A 141 2.78 34.69 -3.26
N SER A 142 2.26 33.78 -2.43
CA SER A 142 2.97 33.32 -1.22
C SER A 142 4.16 32.45 -1.62
N ASN A 143 5.32 33.10 -1.78
CA ASN A 143 6.60 32.43 -1.99
C ASN A 143 7.06 31.77 -0.69
N HIS A 144 6.37 30.71 -0.28
CA HIS A 144 6.69 29.92 0.89
C HIS A 144 7.93 29.04 0.62
N PHE A 145 9.10 29.68 0.60
CA PHE A 145 10.42 29.04 0.56
C PHE A 145 10.71 28.32 1.89
N SER A 146 9.95 27.26 2.15
CA SER A 146 10.29 26.25 3.14
C SER A 146 11.46 25.41 2.60
N ASN A 147 12.65 25.59 3.21
CA ASN A 147 13.94 24.98 2.85
C ASN A 147 13.99 23.45 3.08
N ILE A 148 13.05 22.73 2.47
CA ILE A 148 12.83 21.28 2.58
C ILE A 148 12.94 20.65 1.18
N HIS A 149 12.50 21.34 0.12
CA HIS A 149 12.43 20.81 -1.24
C HIS A 149 13.72 20.96 -2.07
N ASP A 150 14.73 21.66 -1.53
CA ASP A 150 16.00 21.90 -2.23
C ASP A 150 16.73 20.60 -2.59
N LYS A 151 16.70 19.59 -1.70
CA LYS A 151 17.45 18.33 -1.92
C LYS A 151 16.91 17.48 -3.05
N GLU A 152 15.60 17.49 -3.30
CA GLU A 152 15.00 16.78 -4.44
C GLU A 152 15.23 17.55 -5.75
N SER A 153 15.10 18.88 -5.71
CA SER A 153 15.43 19.75 -6.84
C SER A 153 16.91 19.61 -7.26
N LEU A 154 17.83 19.64 -6.30
CA LEU A 154 19.26 19.41 -6.51
C LEU A 154 19.54 17.99 -7.02
N LYS A 155 18.89 16.96 -6.47
CA LYS A 155 18.99 15.56 -6.93
C LYS A 155 18.50 15.41 -8.38
N TYR A 156 17.44 16.10 -8.78
CA TYR A 156 16.97 16.09 -10.17
C TYR A 156 17.98 16.74 -11.12
N ILE A 157 18.54 17.90 -10.75
CA ILE A 157 19.59 18.62 -11.50
C ILE A 157 20.86 17.75 -11.63
N GLU A 158 21.34 17.19 -10.52
CA GLU A 158 22.53 16.33 -10.43
C GLU A 158 22.45 15.09 -11.36
N LEU A 159 21.22 14.66 -11.71
CA LEU A 159 20.94 13.49 -12.53
C LEU A 159 20.50 13.79 -13.98
N GLN A 160 20.48 15.05 -14.44
CA GLN A 160 20.06 15.36 -15.82
C GLN A 160 21.04 14.82 -16.89
N GLU A 161 22.32 14.69 -16.54
CA GLU A 161 23.39 14.25 -17.45
C GLU A 161 23.52 12.72 -17.58
N LEU A 162 22.71 11.94 -16.85
CA LEU A 162 22.80 10.47 -16.82
C LEU A 162 21.71 9.80 -17.68
N PRO A 163 22.01 8.66 -18.34
CA PRO A 163 21.02 7.87 -19.06
C PRO A 163 19.81 7.51 -18.20
N GLU A 164 18.63 7.52 -18.80
CA GLU A 164 17.33 7.41 -18.12
C GLU A 164 17.19 6.15 -17.24
N LEU A 165 17.69 5.01 -17.73
CA LEU A 165 17.76 3.76 -16.96
C LEU A 165 18.64 3.88 -15.70
N ILE A 166 19.75 4.60 -15.76
CA ILE A 166 20.63 4.82 -14.61
C ILE A 166 20.00 5.85 -13.66
N LYS A 167 19.33 6.86 -14.22
CA LYS A 167 18.61 7.90 -13.48
C LYS A 167 17.49 7.32 -12.62
N SER A 168 16.67 6.39 -13.14
CA SER A 168 15.58 5.76 -12.37
C SER A 168 16.09 4.95 -11.19
N TYR A 169 17.10 4.08 -11.37
CA TYR A 169 17.70 3.31 -10.26
C TYR A 169 18.35 4.21 -9.21
N ILE A 170 19.08 5.26 -9.61
CA ILE A 170 19.74 6.18 -8.67
C ILE A 170 18.71 7.08 -7.95
N ASN A 171 17.54 7.34 -8.53
CA ASN A 171 16.49 8.16 -7.91
C ASN A 171 15.91 7.56 -6.60
N ASN A 172 16.20 6.30 -6.28
CA ASN A 172 15.75 5.66 -5.03
C ASN A 172 16.62 5.99 -3.80
N PHE A 173 17.80 6.60 -3.97
CA PHE A 173 18.75 6.90 -2.89
C PHE A 173 18.64 8.34 -2.37
N SER A 174 19.19 8.64 -1.19
CA SER A 174 19.25 10.00 -0.65
C SER A 174 20.25 10.89 -1.41
N TYR A 175 20.13 12.22 -1.34
CA TYR A 175 20.96 13.15 -2.12
C TYR A 175 22.48 12.94 -1.92
N GLU A 176 22.95 12.66 -0.70
CA GLU A 176 24.39 12.43 -0.43
C GLU A 176 24.88 11.08 -0.99
N GLU A 177 24.01 10.06 -1.00
CA GLU A 177 24.29 8.77 -1.64
C GLU A 177 24.31 8.92 -3.16
N VAL A 178 23.33 9.60 -3.75
CA VAL A 178 23.26 9.92 -5.19
C VAL A 178 24.55 10.59 -5.66
N LYS A 179 25.00 11.62 -4.93
CA LYS A 179 26.25 12.35 -5.18
C LYS A 179 27.47 11.45 -5.07
N SER A 180 27.50 10.58 -4.06
CA SER A 180 28.57 9.59 -3.87
C SER A 180 28.63 8.59 -5.03
N ILE A 181 27.48 8.01 -5.41
CA ILE A 181 27.30 7.05 -6.51
C ILE A 181 27.71 7.68 -7.86
N LYS A 182 27.22 8.90 -8.18
CA LYS A 182 27.63 9.66 -9.37
C LYS A 182 29.15 9.83 -9.43
N SER A 183 29.79 10.17 -8.30
CA SER A 183 31.25 10.31 -8.24
C SER A 183 31.99 9.00 -8.52
N VAL A 184 31.46 7.85 -8.08
CA VAL A 184 32.05 6.52 -8.32
C VAL A 184 31.87 6.09 -9.77
N ILE A 185 30.67 6.28 -10.34
CA ILE A 185 30.39 5.98 -11.76
C ILE A 185 31.31 6.80 -12.68
N LEU A 186 31.46 8.10 -12.43
CA LEU A 186 32.34 8.96 -13.24
C LEU A 186 33.83 8.58 -13.10
N LYS A 187 34.29 8.19 -11.89
CA LYS A 187 35.65 7.65 -11.68
C LYS A 187 35.86 6.34 -12.42
N ALA A 188 34.89 5.42 -12.37
CA ALA A 188 34.95 4.13 -13.06
C ALA A 188 34.97 4.33 -14.59
N LYS A 189 34.09 5.17 -15.13
CA LYS A 189 34.04 5.53 -16.55
C LYS A 189 35.37 6.14 -17.02
N LYS A 190 35.92 7.12 -16.28
CA LYS A 190 37.25 7.69 -16.59
C LYS A 190 38.36 6.66 -16.52
N SER A 191 38.34 5.76 -15.53
CA SER A 191 39.33 4.68 -15.41
C SER A 191 39.25 3.68 -16.56
N PHE A 192 38.05 3.38 -17.08
CA PHE A 192 37.84 2.55 -18.26
C PHE A 192 38.38 3.24 -19.51
N ASN A 193 37.93 4.47 -19.78
CA ASN A 193 38.36 5.26 -20.95
C ASN A 193 39.90 5.39 -21.00
N ASN A 194 40.53 5.73 -19.87
CA ASN A 194 41.99 5.81 -19.74
C ASN A 194 42.74 4.48 -20.00
N LYS A 195 42.09 3.32 -19.77
CA LYS A 195 42.73 2.00 -19.91
C LYS A 195 42.68 1.46 -21.34
N TYR A 196 41.67 1.85 -22.11
CA TYR A 196 41.42 1.35 -23.46
C TYR A 196 41.62 2.41 -24.56
N ASP A 197 41.98 3.64 -24.18
CA ASP A 197 42.16 4.81 -25.07
C ASP A 197 40.89 5.14 -25.89
N THR A 198 39.72 4.99 -25.25
CA THR A 198 38.39 5.16 -25.85
C THR A 198 37.63 6.31 -25.21
N PHE A 199 37.03 7.19 -26.02
CA PHE A 199 36.19 8.30 -25.54
C PHE A 199 34.71 7.95 -25.68
N TYR A 200 34.18 7.25 -24.67
CA TYR A 200 32.73 7.07 -24.44
C TYR A 200 32.22 7.99 -23.33
#